data_AF-A0A9W6ZAE9-F1
#
_entry.id   AF-A0A9W6ZAE9-F1
#
_cell.length_a   1.000
_cell.length_b   1.000
_cell.length_c   1.000
_cell.angle_alpha   90.00
_cell.angle_beta   90.00
_cell.angle_gamma   90.00
#
_symmetry.space_group_name_H-M   'P 1'
#
loop_
_entity.id
_entity.type
_entity.pdbx_description
1 polymer ?
#
loop_
_entity_poly.entity_id
_entity_poly.type
_entity_poly.pdbx_seq_one_letter_code
_entity_poly.pdbx_strand_id
1 'polypeptide(L)'
;MLVSLFLSTRRNAYVYLPEDCMGHIVSYVGYNYVHEVGKKSSFDFSSLWSVAQISRGFWIHAKRIRRQVVEQDLRNKQLRSKVKLWCQNRIHSELKYGHIGSWDVSKITSMRRLFQGQQDFNDDISNWDTSNVERMDYMFYEAEKFNGDIGGWNVGRVKDMRGVFDSAGSFNGDIGKWDVKNVRSMKRMFMKAKAFNRDIGGWRVENVEDMWLMFDGAQNFNVRGIIGGWDLGGIEEEYANPNNIYY
;
A
#
# COMPACT_ATOMS: atom_id res chain seq x y z
N MET A 1 -11.40 -22.17 15.38
CA MET A 1 -12.85 -22.00 15.65
C MET A 1 -13.60 -22.92 14.71
N LEU A 2 -14.21 -23.99 15.26
CA LEU A 2 -14.96 -25.01 14.52
C LEU A 2 -16.26 -24.38 13.96
N VAL A 3 -16.51 -24.52 12.65
CA VAL A 3 -17.80 -24.16 12.05
C VAL A 3 -18.69 -25.39 12.13
N SER A 4 -19.66 -25.37 13.04
CA SER A 4 -20.67 -26.42 13.16
C SER A 4 -21.76 -26.18 12.12
N LEU A 5 -22.03 -27.16 11.26
CA LEU A 5 -23.07 -27.10 10.24
C LEU A 5 -24.40 -27.61 10.86
N PHE A 6 -25.32 -26.72 11.22
CA PHE A 6 -26.68 -27.13 11.59
C PHE A 6 -27.53 -27.23 10.32
N LEU A 7 -27.79 -28.47 9.87
CA LEU A 7 -28.82 -28.74 8.87
C LEU A 7 -30.19 -28.79 9.58
N SER A 8 -30.89 -27.66 9.63
CA SER A 8 -32.30 -27.65 9.98
C SER A 8 -33.11 -28.08 8.77
N THR A 9 -33.89 -29.14 8.92
CA THR A 9 -34.83 -29.62 7.91
C THR A 9 -35.82 -28.51 7.55
N ARG A 10 -35.90 -28.23 6.25
CA ARG A 10 -36.76 -27.26 5.54
C ARG A 10 -36.29 -25.79 5.54
N ARG A 11 -35.69 -25.46 4.38
CA ARG A 11 -35.70 -24.17 3.65
C ARG A 11 -34.78 -23.02 4.07
N ASN A 12 -33.89 -23.13 5.06
CA ASN A 12 -32.86 -22.10 5.26
C ASN A 12 -31.51 -22.72 5.63
N ALA A 13 -30.46 -22.34 4.89
CA ALA A 13 -29.08 -22.62 5.24
C ALA A 13 -28.38 -21.28 5.50
N TYR A 14 -27.85 -21.10 6.72
CA TYR A 14 -27.12 -19.89 7.10
C TYR A 14 -25.62 -20.17 7.02
N VAL A 15 -24.88 -19.31 6.31
CA VAL A 15 -23.43 -19.35 6.24
C VAL A 15 -22.91 -18.07 6.89
N TYR A 16 -22.33 -18.19 8.08
CA TYR A 16 -21.65 -17.07 8.74
C TYR A 16 -20.20 -17.02 8.25
N LEU A 17 -19.80 -15.88 7.68
CA LEU A 17 -18.42 -15.61 7.29
C LEU A 17 -17.70 -14.82 8.41
N PRO A 18 -16.39 -15.03 8.64
CA PRO A 18 -15.57 -14.14 9.46
C PRO A 18 -15.51 -12.74 8.85
N GLU A 19 -15.41 -11.69 9.69
CA GLU A 19 -15.54 -10.27 9.34
C GLU A 19 -14.63 -9.79 8.19
N ASP A 20 -13.56 -10.52 7.87
CA ASP A 20 -12.62 -10.18 6.79
C ASP A 20 -13.05 -10.65 5.37
N CYS A 21 -14.21 -11.28 5.23
CA CYS A 21 -14.77 -11.68 3.93
C CYS A 21 -15.87 -10.70 3.49
N MET A 22 -15.50 -9.50 3.00
CA MET A 22 -16.47 -8.67 2.27
C MET A 22 -16.78 -9.31 0.91
N GLY A 23 -17.86 -10.08 0.89
CA GLY A 23 -18.49 -10.61 -0.31
C GLY A 23 -19.96 -10.88 -0.01
N HIS A 24 -20.82 -9.92 -0.34
CA HIS A 24 -22.26 -9.97 -0.14
C HIS A 24 -22.87 -11.29 -0.65
N ILE A 25 -23.56 -12.02 0.24
CA ILE A 25 -24.75 -12.80 -0.13
C ILE A 25 -25.79 -12.53 0.96
N VAL A 26 -26.76 -11.67 0.64
CA VAL A 26 -27.99 -11.50 1.42
C VAL A 26 -29.01 -12.49 0.88
N SER A 27 -29.54 -13.38 1.72
CA SER A 27 -30.84 -13.99 1.46
C SER A 27 -31.75 -13.78 2.65
N TYR A 28 -32.66 -12.82 2.51
CA TYR A 28 -33.81 -12.63 3.38
C TYR A 28 -35.06 -13.10 2.61
N VAL A 29 -35.85 -13.99 3.21
CA VAL A 29 -37.28 -14.08 2.92
C VAL A 29 -37.99 -13.98 4.26
N GLY A 30 -38.60 -12.81 4.51
CA GLY A 30 -39.45 -12.55 5.67
C GLY A 30 -39.27 -11.15 6.27
N TYR A 31 -40.02 -10.18 5.72
CA TYR A 31 -40.29 -8.82 6.22
C TYR A 31 -39.27 -7.69 5.94
N ASN A 32 -39.59 -6.94 4.87
CA ASN A 32 -39.48 -5.49 4.60
C ASN A 32 -38.31 -4.68 5.21
N TYR A 33 -37.35 -4.30 4.37
CA TYR A 33 -37.12 -2.89 3.94
C TYR A 33 -36.30 -2.91 2.63
N VAL A 34 -36.75 -2.15 1.63
CA VAL A 34 -36.27 -2.15 0.25
C VAL A 34 -35.28 -1.00 0.05
N HIS A 35 -34.12 -1.29 -0.53
CA HIS A 35 -33.51 -0.42 -1.55
C HIS A 35 -32.84 -1.32 -2.60
N GLU A 36 -33.42 -1.28 -3.80
CA GLU A 36 -33.15 -2.16 -4.93
C GLU A 36 -32.18 -1.48 -5.90
N VAL A 37 -31.11 -2.15 -6.36
CA VAL A 37 -30.60 -2.03 -7.74
C VAL A 37 -29.86 -3.32 -8.14
N GLY A 38 -30.37 -4.04 -9.15
CA GLY A 38 -29.50 -4.76 -10.11
C GLY A 38 -29.58 -6.28 -10.21
N LYS A 39 -30.55 -6.79 -11.00
CA LYS A 39 -30.64 -8.10 -11.69
C LYS A 39 -30.69 -9.38 -10.83
N LYS A 40 -31.92 -9.81 -10.54
CA LYS A 40 -32.30 -11.18 -10.13
C LYS A 40 -31.86 -12.21 -11.17
N SER A 41 -31.02 -13.15 -10.78
CA SER A 41 -30.97 -14.49 -11.37
C SER A 41 -31.49 -15.49 -10.33
N SER A 42 -32.68 -16.04 -10.55
CA SER A 42 -33.25 -17.09 -9.70
C SER A 42 -32.61 -18.43 -10.05
N PHE A 43 -31.89 -19.04 -9.12
CA PHE A 43 -31.37 -20.40 -9.26
C PHE A 43 -32.27 -21.38 -8.49
N ASP A 44 -32.77 -22.41 -9.18
CA ASP A 44 -33.52 -23.50 -8.56
C ASP A 44 -32.54 -24.47 -7.86
N PHE A 45 -32.71 -24.64 -6.55
CA PHE A 45 -31.92 -25.52 -5.69
C PHE A 45 -32.67 -26.82 -5.35
N SER A 46 -33.45 -27.36 -6.29
CA SER A 46 -34.31 -28.54 -6.11
C SER A 46 -33.57 -29.87 -5.86
N SER A 47 -32.23 -29.89 -5.88
CA SER A 47 -31.45 -31.07 -5.48
C SER A 47 -30.37 -30.74 -4.44
N LEU A 48 -30.29 -31.58 -3.39
CA LEU A 48 -29.22 -31.53 -2.38
C LEU A 48 -27.83 -31.65 -3.03
N TRP A 49 -27.76 -32.30 -4.20
CA TRP A 49 -26.54 -32.46 -4.99
C TRP A 49 -26.06 -31.11 -5.55
N SER A 50 -26.96 -30.26 -6.05
CA SER A 50 -26.65 -28.92 -6.56
C SER A 50 -26.11 -28.00 -5.45
N VAL A 51 -26.71 -28.03 -4.26
CA VAL A 51 -26.24 -27.26 -3.10
C VAL A 51 -24.84 -27.70 -2.68
N ALA A 52 -24.60 -29.01 -2.59
CA ALA A 52 -23.29 -29.56 -2.21
C ALA A 52 -22.17 -29.22 -3.21
N GLN A 53 -22.45 -29.25 -4.51
CA GLN A 53 -21.50 -28.85 -5.55
C GLN A 53 -21.14 -27.36 -5.47
N ILE A 54 -22.14 -26.50 -5.23
CA ILE A 54 -21.95 -25.06 -5.07
C ILE A 54 -21.11 -24.77 -3.82
N SER A 55 -21.43 -25.37 -2.66
CA SER A 55 -20.63 -25.22 -1.44
C SER A 55 -19.19 -25.71 -1.59
N ARG A 56 -18.97 -26.82 -2.32
CA ARG A 56 -17.64 -27.34 -2.63
C ARG A 56 -16.86 -26.37 -3.54
N GLY A 57 -17.52 -25.79 -4.53
CA GLY A 57 -16.95 -24.75 -5.39
C GLY A 57 -16.51 -23.51 -4.61
N PHE A 58 -17.36 -23.00 -3.72
CA PHE A 58 -17.02 -21.88 -2.82
C PHE A 58 -15.83 -22.23 -1.91
N TRP A 59 -15.80 -23.43 -1.33
CA TRP A 59 -14.72 -23.85 -0.45
C TRP A 59 -13.37 -23.95 -1.17
N ILE A 60 -13.36 -24.52 -2.39
CA ILE A 60 -12.16 -24.58 -3.24
C ILE A 60 -11.67 -23.16 -3.58
N HIS A 61 -12.59 -22.27 -3.94
CA HIS A 61 -12.27 -20.88 -4.26
C HIS A 61 -11.71 -20.13 -3.04
N ALA A 62 -12.35 -20.24 -1.88
CA ALA A 62 -11.89 -19.65 -0.63
C ALA A 62 -10.51 -20.19 -0.21
N LYS A 63 -10.28 -21.51 -0.34
CA LYS A 63 -8.96 -22.12 -0.08
C LYS A 63 -7.88 -21.59 -1.04
N ARG A 64 -8.23 -21.36 -2.31
CA ARG A 64 -7.33 -20.77 -3.31
C ARG A 64 -6.97 -19.32 -2.95
N ILE A 65 -7.97 -18.49 -2.63
CA ILE A 65 -7.74 -17.10 -2.19
C ILE A 65 -6.85 -17.07 -0.94
N ARG A 66 -7.20 -17.87 0.07
CA ARG A 66 -6.42 -17.95 1.31
C ARG A 66 -4.96 -18.31 1.04
N ARG A 67 -4.72 -19.28 0.15
CA ARG A 67 -3.37 -19.65 -0.26
C ARG A 67 -2.62 -18.48 -0.92
N GLN A 68 -3.25 -17.79 -1.86
CA GLN A 68 -2.63 -16.64 -2.55
C GLN A 68 -2.26 -15.51 -1.58
N VAL A 69 -3.14 -15.18 -0.63
CA VAL A 69 -2.89 -14.17 0.40
C VAL A 69 -1.70 -14.56 1.28
N VAL A 70 -1.66 -15.83 1.75
CA VAL A 70 -0.55 -16.34 2.57
C VAL A 70 0.78 -16.31 1.81
N GLU A 71 0.77 -16.69 0.53
CA GLU A 71 1.97 -16.66 -0.30
C GLU A 71 2.48 -15.23 -0.54
N GLN A 72 1.58 -14.25 -0.67
CA GLN A 72 1.95 -12.83 -0.81
C GLN A 72 2.57 -12.27 0.47
N ASP A 73 1.98 -12.57 1.63
CA ASP A 73 2.53 -12.20 2.93
C ASP A 73 3.93 -12.83 3.14
N LEU A 74 4.10 -14.10 2.76
CA LEU A 74 5.39 -14.77 2.83
C LEU A 74 6.45 -14.08 1.95
N ARG A 75 6.10 -13.69 0.71
CA ARG A 75 7.01 -12.95 -0.18
C ARG A 75 7.44 -11.60 0.42
N ASN A 76 6.47 -10.82 0.91
CA ASN A 76 6.75 -9.53 1.55
C ASN A 76 7.65 -9.70 2.79
N LYS A 77 7.42 -10.74 3.61
CA LYS A 77 8.26 -11.08 4.77
C LYS A 77 9.68 -11.50 4.38
N GLN A 78 9.81 -12.30 3.32
CA GLN A 78 11.12 -12.72 2.80
C GLN A 78 11.96 -11.52 2.35
N LEU A 79 11.38 -10.56 1.62
CA LEU A 79 12.10 -9.34 1.21
C LEU A 79 12.62 -8.56 2.43
N ARG A 80 11.79 -8.36 3.46
CA ARG A 80 12.21 -7.68 4.70
C ARG A 80 13.39 -8.36 5.36
N SER A 81 13.36 -9.69 5.44
CA SER A 81 14.48 -10.45 6.00
C SER A 81 15.75 -10.33 5.17
N LYS A 82 15.64 -10.29 3.83
CA LYS A 82 16.77 -10.05 2.94
C LYS A 82 17.36 -8.66 3.15
N VAL A 83 16.53 -7.61 3.18
CA VAL A 83 16.98 -6.22 3.40
C VAL A 83 17.63 -6.07 4.77
N LYS A 84 17.03 -6.63 5.82
CA LYS A 84 17.62 -6.62 7.16
C LYS A 84 19.02 -7.25 7.16
N LEU A 85 19.19 -8.38 6.47
CA LEU A 85 20.50 -9.02 6.36
C LEU A 85 21.49 -8.17 5.57
N TRP A 86 21.05 -7.55 4.48
CA TRP A 86 21.89 -6.65 3.67
C TRP A 86 22.45 -5.50 4.50
N CYS A 87 21.59 -4.82 5.26
CA CYS A 87 22.01 -3.69 6.08
C CYS A 87 22.84 -4.10 7.31
N GLN A 88 22.68 -5.33 7.82
CA GLN A 88 23.44 -5.82 8.98
C GLN A 88 24.78 -6.46 8.60
N ASN A 89 24.82 -7.20 7.49
CA ASN A 89 25.99 -7.92 7.01
C ASN A 89 25.92 -8.03 5.48
N ARG A 90 26.40 -6.98 4.82
CA ARG A 90 26.40 -6.86 3.36
C ARG A 90 27.08 -8.06 2.69
N ILE A 91 28.27 -8.44 3.15
CA ILE A 91 29.06 -9.55 2.58
C ILE A 91 28.24 -10.85 2.60
N HIS A 92 27.65 -11.19 3.75
CA HIS A 92 26.86 -12.41 3.87
C HIS A 92 25.58 -12.37 3.03
N SER A 93 24.90 -11.21 3.00
CA SER A 93 23.70 -11.05 2.17
C SER A 93 24.02 -11.16 0.68
N GLU A 94 25.11 -10.57 0.23
CA GLU A 94 25.55 -10.57 -1.17
C GLU A 94 25.96 -11.98 -1.62
N LEU A 95 26.70 -12.72 -0.79
CA LEU A 95 27.02 -14.13 -1.06
C LEU A 95 25.76 -15.00 -1.18
N LYS A 96 24.72 -14.70 -0.39
CA LYS A 96 23.51 -15.52 -0.31
C LYS A 96 22.46 -15.16 -1.36
N TYR A 97 22.32 -13.88 -1.68
CA TYR A 97 21.21 -13.36 -2.48
C TYR A 97 21.65 -12.52 -3.69
N GLY A 98 22.95 -12.29 -3.88
CA GLY A 98 23.47 -11.32 -4.82
C GLY A 98 23.29 -9.87 -4.35
N HIS A 99 23.81 -8.93 -5.14
CA HIS A 99 23.67 -7.50 -4.91
C HIS A 99 22.19 -7.08 -4.80
N ILE A 100 21.87 -6.14 -3.90
CA ILE A 100 20.48 -5.73 -3.64
C ILE A 100 19.73 -5.24 -4.89
N GLY A 101 20.43 -4.54 -5.79
CA GLY A 101 19.87 -4.04 -7.04
C GLY A 101 19.43 -5.11 -8.04
N SER A 102 19.87 -6.37 -7.90
CA SER A 102 19.49 -7.47 -8.80
C SER A 102 18.35 -8.34 -8.28
N TRP A 103 17.80 -8.02 -7.11
CA TRP A 103 16.71 -8.80 -6.53
C TRP A 103 15.40 -8.63 -7.31
N ASP A 104 14.76 -9.75 -7.65
CA ASP A 104 13.40 -9.72 -8.20
C ASP A 104 12.39 -9.32 -7.12
N VAL A 105 11.87 -8.10 -7.23
CA VAL A 105 10.81 -7.54 -6.38
C VAL A 105 9.49 -7.35 -7.12
N SER A 106 9.37 -7.83 -8.37
CA SER A 106 8.23 -7.60 -9.26
C SER A 106 6.89 -8.04 -8.66
N LYS A 107 6.89 -9.05 -7.77
CA LYS A 107 5.68 -9.58 -7.11
C LYS A 107 5.41 -9.00 -5.73
N ILE A 108 6.19 -8.02 -5.28
CA ILE A 108 6.05 -7.42 -3.95
C ILE A 108 4.92 -6.40 -3.97
N THR A 109 4.03 -6.47 -2.98
CA THR A 109 2.88 -5.55 -2.86
C THR A 109 3.03 -4.55 -1.71
N SER A 110 3.97 -4.80 -0.79
CA SER A 110 4.19 -3.93 0.35
C SER A 110 5.68 -3.76 0.64
N MET A 111 6.17 -2.53 0.46
CA MET A 111 7.51 -2.09 0.84
C MET A 111 7.51 -1.21 2.10
N ARG A 112 6.41 -1.23 2.85
CA ARG A 112 6.25 -0.52 4.13
C ARG A 112 7.47 -0.72 5.04
N ARG A 113 8.09 0.34 5.54
CA ARG A 113 9.21 0.26 6.52
C ARG A 113 10.39 -0.61 6.07
N LEU A 114 10.65 -0.74 4.77
CA LEU A 114 11.66 -1.69 4.29
C LEU A 114 13.09 -1.28 4.70
N PHE A 115 13.40 0.01 4.65
CA PHE A 115 14.68 0.60 5.06
C PHE A 115 14.53 1.56 6.25
N GLN A 116 13.50 1.35 7.07
CA GLN A 116 13.29 2.15 8.27
C GLN A 116 14.52 2.11 9.20
N GLY A 117 15.01 3.29 9.59
CA GLY A 117 16.15 3.47 10.50
C GLY A 117 17.49 3.02 9.94
N GLN A 118 17.58 2.70 8.63
CA GLN A 118 18.84 2.33 7.99
C GLN A 118 19.61 3.59 7.61
N GLN A 119 20.19 4.27 8.62
CA GLN A 119 20.83 5.58 8.47
C GLN A 119 21.92 5.61 7.38
N ASP A 120 22.65 4.50 7.20
CA ASP A 120 23.74 4.39 6.22
C ASP A 120 23.33 3.85 4.84
N PHE A 121 22.06 3.49 4.64
CA PHE A 121 21.63 2.87 3.40
C PHE A 121 21.61 3.87 2.22
N ASN A 122 22.36 3.56 1.15
CA ASN A 122 22.36 4.32 -0.10
C ASN A 122 22.79 3.45 -1.31
N ASP A 123 22.53 2.14 -1.27
CA ASP A 123 22.88 1.25 -2.38
C ASP A 123 21.90 1.38 -3.54
N ASP A 124 22.36 1.06 -4.75
CA ASP A 124 21.56 1.14 -5.96
C ASP A 124 20.41 0.11 -5.98
N ILE A 125 19.19 0.65 -6.05
CA ILE A 125 17.91 -0.05 -6.16
C ILE A 125 17.05 0.53 -7.30
N SER A 126 17.66 1.25 -8.23
CA SER A 126 16.99 1.89 -9.38
C SER A 126 16.24 0.89 -10.26
N ASN A 127 16.78 -0.34 -10.39
CA ASN A 127 16.24 -1.41 -11.24
C ASN A 127 15.07 -2.20 -10.61
N TRP A 128 14.62 -1.85 -9.41
CA TRP A 128 13.51 -2.54 -8.77
C TRP A 128 12.17 -2.28 -9.47
N ASP A 129 11.50 -3.35 -9.92
CA ASP A 129 10.15 -3.28 -10.44
C ASP A 129 9.12 -3.08 -9.31
N THR A 130 8.66 -1.85 -9.16
CA THR A 130 7.69 -1.42 -8.15
C THR A 130 6.23 -1.43 -8.62
N SER A 131 5.96 -1.91 -9.85
CA SER A 131 4.64 -1.80 -10.51
C SER A 131 3.48 -2.51 -9.78
N ASN A 132 3.77 -3.47 -8.90
CA ASN A 132 2.78 -4.16 -8.08
C ASN A 132 2.70 -3.65 -6.63
N VAL A 133 3.50 -2.66 -6.25
CA VAL A 133 3.54 -2.14 -4.87
C VAL A 133 2.32 -1.26 -4.62
N GLU A 134 1.58 -1.57 -3.55
CA GLU A 134 0.41 -0.80 -3.10
C GLU A 134 0.70 0.04 -1.84
N ARG A 135 1.75 -0.32 -1.08
CA ARG A 135 2.10 0.35 0.19
C ARG A 135 3.59 0.63 0.29
N MET A 136 3.95 1.89 0.48
CA MET A 136 5.33 2.36 0.68
C MET A 136 5.50 3.13 2.00
N ASP A 137 4.51 3.10 2.90
CA ASP A 137 4.54 3.87 4.14
C ASP A 137 5.81 3.62 4.97
N TYR A 138 6.49 4.72 5.32
CA TYR A 138 7.75 4.77 6.08
C TYR A 138 8.92 3.99 5.47
N MET A 139 8.94 3.78 4.15
CA MET A 139 9.96 2.95 3.49
C MET A 139 11.41 3.39 3.79
N PHE A 140 11.70 4.71 3.75
CA PHE A 140 13.01 5.30 4.04
C PHE A 140 12.97 6.23 5.27
N TYR A 141 12.02 6.01 6.18
CA TYR A 141 11.94 6.78 7.42
C TYR A 141 13.26 6.66 8.21
N GLU A 142 13.88 7.78 8.56
CA GLU A 142 15.20 7.88 9.23
C GLU A 142 16.37 7.26 8.44
N ALA A 143 16.26 7.10 7.11
CA ALA A 143 17.37 6.70 6.25
C ALA A 143 18.21 7.92 5.86
N GLU A 144 18.97 8.46 6.82
CA GLU A 144 19.63 9.78 6.74
C GLU A 144 20.50 9.98 5.49
N LYS A 145 21.23 8.96 5.05
CA LYS A 145 22.14 9.02 3.88
C LYS A 145 21.49 8.64 2.55
N PHE A 146 20.23 8.21 2.56
CA PHE A 146 19.58 7.74 1.34
C PHE A 146 19.37 8.88 0.32
N ASN A 147 19.90 8.70 -0.88
CA ASN A 147 19.75 9.59 -2.03
C ASN A 147 19.84 8.81 -3.36
N GLY A 148 19.26 7.60 -3.39
CA GLY A 148 19.28 6.73 -4.56
C GLY A 148 18.40 7.26 -5.72
N ASP A 149 18.75 6.89 -6.95
CA ASP A 149 17.93 7.18 -8.13
C ASP A 149 16.71 6.25 -8.17
N ILE A 150 15.57 6.79 -7.75
CA ILE A 150 14.27 6.11 -7.74
C ILE A 150 13.25 6.82 -8.63
N GLY A 151 13.70 7.74 -9.50
CA GLY A 151 12.81 8.49 -10.39
C GLY A 151 12.09 7.61 -11.41
N GLY A 152 12.68 6.46 -11.75
CA GLY A 152 12.11 5.46 -12.65
C GLY A 152 11.09 4.49 -12.03
N TRP A 153 10.84 4.57 -10.73
CA TRP A 153 9.91 3.66 -10.06
C TRP A 153 8.45 3.89 -10.49
N ASN A 154 7.72 2.78 -10.67
CA ASN A 154 6.29 2.82 -10.95
C ASN A 154 5.49 2.81 -9.64
N VAL A 155 5.04 3.99 -9.23
CA VAL A 155 4.22 4.17 -8.01
C VAL A 155 2.72 4.25 -8.29
N GLY A 156 2.28 3.95 -9.51
CA GLY A 156 0.89 4.16 -9.95
C GLY A 156 -0.16 3.31 -9.22
N ARG A 157 0.23 2.29 -8.46
CA ARG A 157 -0.67 1.49 -7.60
C ARG A 157 -0.57 1.82 -6.11
N VAL A 158 0.38 2.67 -5.72
CA VAL A 158 0.64 3.01 -4.33
C VAL A 158 -0.51 3.86 -3.79
N LYS A 159 -1.05 3.43 -2.64
CA LYS A 159 -2.14 4.13 -1.95
C LYS A 159 -1.67 4.91 -0.74
N ASP A 160 -0.54 4.52 -0.16
CA ASP A 160 -0.04 5.04 1.12
C ASP A 160 1.46 5.36 1.02
N MET A 161 1.77 6.65 1.07
CA MET A 161 3.13 7.24 1.01
C MET A 161 3.47 8.01 2.30
N ARG A 162 2.82 7.70 3.41
CA ARG A 162 3.11 8.36 4.69
C ARG A 162 4.56 8.20 5.09
N GLY A 163 5.23 9.32 5.38
CA GLY A 163 6.59 9.36 5.90
C GLY A 163 7.63 8.60 5.06
N VAL A 164 7.44 8.45 3.74
CA VAL A 164 8.39 7.69 2.89
C VAL A 164 9.82 8.21 3.06
N PHE A 165 10.00 9.53 3.09
CA PHE A 165 11.29 10.22 3.27
C PHE A 165 11.34 11.05 4.56
N ASP A 166 10.49 10.74 5.55
CA ASP A 166 10.54 11.44 6.83
C ASP A 166 11.90 11.22 7.48
N SER A 167 12.59 12.31 7.79
CA SER A 167 13.95 12.36 8.33
C SER A 167 15.02 11.70 7.44
N ALA A 168 14.74 11.51 6.13
CA ALA A 168 15.74 11.15 5.13
C ALA A 168 16.54 12.40 4.70
N GLY A 169 17.43 12.84 5.59
CA GLY A 169 18.06 14.17 5.51
C GLY A 169 18.81 14.48 4.21
N SER A 170 19.39 13.46 3.57
CA SER A 170 20.18 13.61 2.32
C SER A 170 19.35 13.43 1.04
N PHE A 171 18.08 13.04 1.14
CA PHE A 171 17.28 12.70 -0.02
C PHE A 171 16.99 13.95 -0.87
N ASN A 172 17.41 13.90 -2.14
CA ASN A 172 17.15 14.93 -3.15
C ASN A 172 17.03 14.31 -4.56
N GLY A 173 16.48 13.09 -4.64
CA GLY A 173 16.26 12.38 -5.91
C GLY A 173 15.11 12.98 -6.71
N ASP A 174 15.25 13.00 -8.05
CA ASP A 174 14.19 13.48 -8.95
C ASP A 174 13.04 12.48 -9.03
N ILE A 175 11.91 12.86 -8.45
CA ILE A 175 10.67 12.06 -8.39
C ILE A 175 9.49 12.80 -9.04
N GLY A 176 9.75 13.87 -9.81
CA GLY A 176 8.70 14.67 -10.44
C GLY A 176 7.83 13.88 -11.41
N LYS A 177 8.35 12.76 -11.94
CA LYS A 177 7.67 11.88 -12.91
C LYS A 177 6.75 10.81 -12.28
N TRP A 178 6.69 10.73 -10.97
CA TRP A 178 5.85 9.75 -10.28
C TRP A 178 4.35 10.01 -10.52
N ASP A 179 3.61 8.98 -10.96
CA ASP A 179 2.14 9.04 -11.05
C ASP A 179 1.52 8.74 -9.66
N VAL A 180 1.23 9.81 -8.92
CA VAL A 180 0.70 9.73 -7.55
C VAL A 180 -0.83 9.80 -7.47
N LYS A 181 -1.56 9.73 -8.59
CA LYS A 181 -3.01 9.95 -8.64
C LYS A 181 -3.85 9.02 -7.76
N ASN A 182 -3.30 7.86 -7.38
CA ASN A 182 -3.98 6.85 -6.55
C ASN A 182 -3.59 6.92 -5.06
N VAL A 183 -2.67 7.83 -4.70
CA VAL A 183 -2.22 8.02 -3.33
C VAL A 183 -3.31 8.70 -2.52
N ARG A 184 -3.61 8.15 -1.34
CA ARG A 184 -4.59 8.69 -0.38
C ARG A 184 -3.94 9.46 0.76
N SER A 185 -2.70 9.16 1.12
CA SER A 185 -2.00 9.88 2.19
C SER A 185 -0.53 10.08 1.90
N MET A 186 -0.09 11.33 2.08
CA MET A 186 1.30 11.81 2.00
C MET A 186 1.73 12.46 3.32
N LYS A 187 1.02 12.18 4.43
CA LYS A 187 1.35 12.69 5.76
C LYS A 187 2.84 12.49 6.06
N ARG A 188 3.52 13.57 6.44
CA ARG A 188 4.96 13.61 6.75
C ARG A 188 5.89 13.11 5.64
N MET A 189 5.46 12.98 4.40
CA MET A 189 6.25 12.32 3.34
C MET A 189 7.69 12.86 3.21
N PHE A 190 7.89 14.17 3.40
CA PHE A 190 9.19 14.86 3.38
C PHE A 190 9.50 15.59 4.70
N MET A 191 8.84 15.23 5.81
CA MET A 191 9.10 15.85 7.10
C MET A 191 10.59 15.71 7.43
N LYS A 192 11.29 16.82 7.72
CA LYS A 192 12.74 16.84 8.01
C LYS A 192 13.64 16.27 6.89
N ALA A 193 13.15 16.15 5.66
CA ALA A 193 13.98 15.82 4.48
C ALA A 193 14.76 17.07 4.04
N LYS A 194 15.79 17.44 4.82
CA LYS A 194 16.47 18.75 4.74
C LYS A 194 17.00 19.10 3.35
N ALA A 195 17.54 18.13 2.63
CA ALA A 195 18.13 18.34 1.31
C ALA A 195 17.12 18.42 0.15
N PHE A 196 15.87 18.01 0.36
CA PHE A 196 14.90 17.86 -0.72
C PHE A 196 14.50 19.21 -1.32
N ASN A 197 14.74 19.37 -2.62
CA ASN A 197 14.37 20.57 -3.37
C ASN A 197 14.13 20.24 -4.86
N ARG A 198 13.28 19.25 -5.13
CA ARG A 198 12.93 18.83 -6.50
C ARG A 198 11.53 19.28 -6.88
N ASP A 199 11.36 19.51 -8.18
CA ASP A 199 10.08 19.89 -8.74
C ASP A 199 9.12 18.68 -8.70
N ILE A 200 8.00 18.89 -8.01
CA ILE A 200 6.88 17.95 -7.89
C ILE A 200 5.55 18.64 -8.24
N GLY A 201 5.60 19.81 -8.88
CA GLY A 201 4.42 20.61 -9.25
C GLY A 201 3.50 19.90 -10.24
N GLY A 202 4.02 18.94 -11.01
CA GLY A 202 3.24 18.11 -11.93
C GLY A 202 2.45 16.96 -11.28
N TRP A 203 2.58 16.76 -9.96
CA TRP A 203 1.86 15.71 -9.26
C TRP A 203 0.35 15.94 -9.22
N ARG A 204 -0.41 14.90 -9.55
CA ARG A 204 -1.87 14.85 -9.47
C ARG A 204 -2.32 14.42 -8.08
N VAL A 205 -2.62 15.41 -7.24
CA VAL A 205 -2.89 15.21 -5.81
C VAL A 205 -4.38 15.26 -5.44
N GLU A 206 -5.29 15.29 -6.42
CA GLU A 206 -6.73 15.44 -6.21
C GLU A 206 -7.38 14.33 -5.35
N ASN A 207 -6.71 13.19 -5.20
CA ASN A 207 -7.17 12.05 -4.40
C ASN A 207 -6.51 11.94 -3.03
N VAL A 208 -5.57 12.83 -2.71
CA VAL A 208 -4.85 12.81 -1.43
C VAL A 208 -5.74 13.42 -0.35
N GLU A 209 -6.00 12.64 0.69
CA GLU A 209 -6.87 12.99 1.81
C GLU A 209 -6.10 13.57 3.00
N ASP A 210 -4.79 13.30 3.10
CA ASP A 210 -3.96 13.73 4.23
C ASP A 210 -2.52 14.08 3.81
N MET A 211 -2.14 15.35 3.93
CA MET A 211 -0.80 15.89 3.73
C MET A 211 -0.21 16.53 4.99
N TRP A 212 -0.75 16.22 6.18
CA TRP A 212 -0.33 16.81 7.44
C TRP A 212 1.20 16.71 7.63
N LEU A 213 1.86 17.84 7.95
CA LEU A 213 3.32 17.97 8.15
C LEU A 213 4.17 17.44 6.98
N MET A 214 3.64 17.39 5.75
CA MET A 214 4.35 16.81 4.60
C MET A 214 5.75 17.42 4.39
N PHE A 215 5.90 18.74 4.57
CA PHE A 215 7.16 19.47 4.39
C PHE A 215 7.69 20.12 5.68
N ASP A 216 7.16 19.74 6.85
CA ASP A 216 7.62 20.31 8.12
C ASP A 216 9.11 20.02 8.34
N GLY A 217 9.92 21.05 8.56
CA GLY A 217 11.37 20.94 8.68
C GLY A 217 12.13 20.57 7.39
N ALA A 218 11.49 20.59 6.21
CA ALA A 218 12.15 20.43 4.92
C ALA A 218 12.85 21.75 4.50
N GLN A 219 14.03 21.99 5.06
CA GLN A 219 14.71 23.29 5.05
C GLN A 219 14.98 23.87 3.65
N ASN A 220 15.29 23.04 2.66
CA ASN A 220 15.61 23.49 1.31
C ASN A 220 14.39 23.53 0.36
N PHE A 221 13.22 23.07 0.79
CA PHE A 221 12.07 22.94 -0.09
C PHE A 221 11.37 24.29 -0.29
N ASN A 222 11.49 24.86 -1.50
CA ASN A 222 10.86 26.14 -1.83
C ASN A 222 9.42 25.95 -2.34
N VAL A 223 8.48 25.89 -1.41
CA VAL A 223 7.04 25.68 -1.68
C VAL A 223 6.47 26.68 -2.70
N ARG A 224 6.79 27.97 -2.59
CA ARG A 224 6.16 29.04 -3.39
C ARG A 224 6.54 29.03 -4.89
N GLY A 225 7.59 28.30 -5.27
CA GLY A 225 7.97 28.11 -6.68
C GLY A 225 7.63 26.73 -7.25
N ILE A 226 7.39 25.73 -6.40
CA ILE A 226 7.37 24.32 -6.80
C ILE A 226 5.96 23.73 -6.87
N ILE A 227 5.05 24.10 -5.97
CA ILE A 227 3.69 23.49 -5.93
C ILE A 227 2.59 24.35 -6.56
N GLY A 228 2.96 25.38 -7.34
CA GLY A 228 2.02 26.33 -7.93
C GLY A 228 0.98 25.74 -8.91
N GLY A 229 1.13 24.47 -9.30
CA GLY A 229 0.21 23.73 -10.15
C GLY A 229 -0.73 22.76 -9.41
N TRP A 230 -0.65 22.66 -8.08
CA TRP A 230 -1.52 21.74 -7.33
C TRP A 230 -2.91 22.33 -7.15
N ASP A 231 -3.94 21.65 -7.69
CA ASP A 231 -5.34 21.95 -7.39
C ASP A 231 -5.71 21.37 -6.02
N LEU A 232 -5.61 22.20 -4.98
CA LEU A 232 -5.79 21.81 -3.58
C LEU A 232 -7.26 21.86 -3.13
N GLY A 233 -8.23 22.06 -4.02
CA GLY A 233 -9.65 21.90 -3.70
C GLY A 233 -10.18 22.72 -2.50
N GLY A 234 -9.51 23.83 -2.14
CA GLY A 234 -9.89 24.69 -1.01
C GLY A 234 -9.33 24.28 0.36
N ILE A 235 -8.36 23.37 0.42
CA ILE A 235 -7.57 23.11 1.62
C ILE A 235 -6.52 24.23 1.68
N GLU A 236 -6.89 25.38 2.26
CA GLU A 236 -6.08 26.59 2.28
C GLU A 236 -4.67 26.35 2.86
N GLU A 237 -3.76 27.23 2.44
CA GLU A 237 -2.31 27.41 2.67
C GLU A 237 -1.68 26.92 3.99
N GLU A 238 -2.46 26.52 4.99
CA GLU A 238 -2.04 26.05 6.31
C GLU A 238 -1.22 24.74 6.26
N TYR A 239 -1.56 23.81 5.38
CA TYR A 239 -0.95 22.46 5.35
C TYR A 239 0.27 22.33 4.43
N ALA A 240 0.48 23.31 3.55
CA ALA A 240 1.62 23.36 2.63
C ALA A 240 2.73 24.31 3.10
N ASN A 241 2.53 25.04 4.20
CA ASN A 241 3.50 26.01 4.69
C ASN A 241 4.58 25.32 5.56
N PRO A 242 5.86 25.31 5.13
CA PRO A 242 6.96 24.73 5.91
C PRO A 242 7.30 25.57 7.15
N ASN A 243 6.69 26.75 7.29
CA ASN A 243 6.77 27.63 8.46
C ASN A 243 5.56 27.47 9.41
N ASN A 244 4.64 26.53 9.17
CA ASN A 244 3.55 26.27 10.11
C ASN A 244 4.04 25.37 11.26
N ILE A 245 4.88 25.97 12.08
CA ILE A 245 5.34 25.48 13.38
C ILE A 245 4.15 25.61 14.36
N TYR A 246 3.28 24.60 14.40
CA TYR A 246 2.48 24.39 15.60
C TYR A 246 3.38 23.76 16.66
N TYR A 247 3.61 24.54 17.72
CA TYR A 247 4.40 24.23 18.92
C TYR A 247 4.08 22.86 19.54
#